data_AF-A0A7C7EUG6-F1
#
_entry.id   AF-A0A7C7EUG6-F1
#
_cell.length_a   1.000
_cell.length_b   1.000
_cell.length_c   1.000
_cell.angle_alpha   90.00
_cell.angle_beta   90.00
_cell.angle_gamma   90.00
#
_symmetry.space_group_name_H-M   'P 1'
#
loop_
_entity.id
_entity.type
_entity.pdbx_description
1 polymer ?
#
loop_
_entity_poly.entity_id
_entity_poly.type
_entity_poly.pdbx_seq_one_letter_code
_entity_poly.pdbx_strand_id
1 'polypeptide(L)' 'MMNDRVFTAEQIEFIKSLSLKPDFENLTDDDLVQIEEVIGEKLQKSGFDRNYEVTAVGRMCESILDRLT' A
#
# COMPACT_ATOMS: atom_id res chain seq x y z
N MET A 1 -11.76 12.61 -14.61
CA MET A 1 -10.69 13.62 -14.80
C MET A 1 -9.75 13.48 -13.61
N MET A 2 -8.47 13.31 -13.93
CA MET A 2 -7.25 13.21 -13.11
C MET A 2 -7.41 13.41 -11.59
N ASN A 3 -6.89 12.46 -10.82
CA ASN A 3 -6.20 12.82 -9.57
C ASN A 3 -4.80 12.24 -9.62
N ASP A 4 -3.87 13.13 -9.96
CA ASP A 4 -2.44 12.93 -9.79
C ASP A 4 -2.17 12.39 -8.38
N ARG A 5 -1.75 11.11 -8.32
CA ARG A 5 -1.04 10.46 -7.21
C ARG A 5 -1.90 10.18 -5.97
N VAL A 6 -2.74 9.14 -6.05
CA VAL A 6 -3.34 8.45 -4.87
C VAL A 6 -2.27 8.16 -3.80
N PHE A 7 -1.05 7.85 -4.22
CA PHE A 7 0.06 7.49 -3.36
C PHE A 7 1.22 8.48 -3.46
N THR A 8 1.92 8.70 -2.35
CA THR A 8 3.18 9.45 -2.34
C THR A 8 4.28 8.68 -3.07
N ALA A 9 5.38 9.33 -3.43
CA ALA A 9 6.52 8.65 -4.05
C ALA A 9 7.08 7.52 -3.17
N GLU A 10 7.11 7.72 -1.85
CA GLU A 10 7.56 6.71 -0.90
C GLU A 10 6.61 5.49 -0.87
N GLN A 11 5.30 5.75 -0.88
CA GLN A 11 4.28 4.70 -0.94
C GLN A 11 4.36 3.92 -2.26
N ILE A 12 4.56 4.61 -3.39
CA ILE A 12 4.74 3.97 -4.70
C ILE A 12 5.95 3.04 -4.69
N GLU A 13 7.10 3.48 -4.18
CA GLU A 13 8.31 2.65 -4.11
C GLU A 13 8.12 1.45 -3.17
N PHE A 14 7.39 1.64 -2.06
CA PHE A 14 7.02 0.54 -1.17
C PHE A 14 6.11 -0.48 -1.88
N ILE A 15 5.06 -0.04 -2.57
CA ILE A 15 4.15 -0.92 -3.35
C ILE A 15 4.95 -1.69 -4.40
N LYS A 16 5.84 -1.02 -5.16
CA LYS A 16 6.71 -1.67 -6.15
C LYS A 16 7.63 -2.72 -5.55
N SER A 17 8.10 -2.49 -4.32
CA SER A 17 8.96 -3.46 -3.61
C SER A 17 8.25 -4.79 -3.30
N LEU A 18 6.91 -4.79 -3.31
CA LEU A 18 6.07 -5.97 -3.07
C LEU A 18 5.73 -6.73 -4.38
N SER A 19 6.50 -6.52 -5.44
CA SER A 19 6.30 -7.11 -6.78
C SER A 19 5.04 -6.64 -7.52
N LEU A 20 4.35 -5.61 -7.01
CA LEU A 20 3.28 -4.94 -7.74
C LEU A 20 3.90 -3.96 -8.75
N LYS A 21 3.44 -3.99 -10.00
CA LYS A 21 3.89 -3.03 -11.03
C LYS A 21 2.72 -2.45 -11.83
N PRO A 22 1.68 -1.92 -11.17
CA PRO A 22 0.60 -1.24 -11.86
C PRO A 22 1.09 0.07 -12.48
N ASP A 23 0.36 0.56 -13.50
CA ASP A 23 0.57 1.91 -14.02
C ASP A 23 -0.04 2.93 -13.04
N PHE A 24 0.80 3.51 -12.19
CA PHE A 24 0.38 4.48 -11.19
C PHE A 24 -0.17 5.80 -11.77
N GLU A 25 0.01 6.04 -13.08
CA GLU A 25 -0.60 7.17 -13.77
C GLU A 25 -2.04 6.85 -14.21
N ASN A 26 -2.40 5.57 -14.34
CA ASN A 26 -3.69 5.09 -14.83
C ASN A 26 -4.20 3.87 -14.04
N LEU A 27 -4.28 3.96 -12.71
CA LEU A 27 -4.79 2.88 -11.87
C LEU A 27 -6.26 2.58 -12.20
N THR A 28 -6.55 1.30 -12.43
CA THR A 28 -7.90 0.76 -12.55
C THR A 28 -8.44 0.35 -11.18
N ASP A 29 -9.75 0.14 -11.08
CA ASP A 29 -10.36 -0.39 -9.85
C ASP A 29 -9.76 -1.77 -9.47
N ASP A 30 -9.47 -2.62 -10.46
CA ASP A 30 -8.81 -3.91 -10.24
C ASP A 30 -7.38 -3.74 -9.68
N ASP A 31 -6.64 -2.73 -10.15
CA ASP A 31 -5.32 -2.40 -9.59
C ASP A 31 -5.43 -1.93 -8.13
N LEU A 32 -6.45 -1.11 -7.82
CA LEU A 32 -6.68 -0.63 -6.45
C LEU A 32 -7.02 -1.79 -5.51
N VAL A 33 -7.89 -2.71 -5.93
CA VAL A 33 -8.21 -3.93 -5.18
C VAL A 33 -6.95 -4.79 -4.96
N GLN A 34 -6.15 -4.98 -6.00
CA GLN A 34 -4.92 -5.77 -5.87
C GLN A 34 -3.90 -5.12 -4.92
N ILE A 35 -3.77 -3.79 -4.96
CA ILE A 35 -2.93 -3.04 -4.01
C ILE A 35 -3.46 -3.23 -2.59
N GLU A 36 -4.77 -3.10 -2.36
CA GLU A 36 -5.39 -3.29 -1.06
C GLU A 36 -5.09 -4.69 -0.49
N GLU A 37 -5.31 -5.73 -1.30
CA GLU A 37 -5.09 -7.13 -0.90
C GLU A 37 -3.63 -7.39 -0.47
N VAL A 38 -2.66 -6.99 -1.31
CA VAL A 38 -1.24 -7.22 -1.04
C VAL A 38 -0.75 -6.41 0.16
N ILE A 39 -1.21 -5.15 0.30
CA ILE A 39 -0.82 -4.30 1.42
C ILE A 39 -1.46 -4.80 2.72
N GLY A 40 -2.71 -5.24 2.69
CA GLY A 40 -3.38 -5.89 3.81
C GLY A 40 -2.66 -7.16 4.26
N GLU A 41 -2.26 -8.03 3.32
CA GLU A 41 -1.47 -9.22 3.62
C GLU A 41 -0.11 -8.87 4.25
N LYS A 42 0.56 -7.83 3.73
CA LYS A 42 1.85 -7.35 4.26
C LYS A 42 1.72 -6.82 5.68
N LEU A 43 0.65 -6.07 5.96
CA LEU A 43 0.31 -5.56 7.29
C LEU A 43 0.09 -6.71 8.28
N GLN A 44 -0.66 -7.73 7.90
CA GLN A 44 -0.89 -8.90 8.77
C GLN A 44 0.41 -9.66 9.09
N LYS A 45 1.30 -9.82 8.11
CA LYS A 45 2.55 -10.60 8.29
C LYS A 45 3.66 -9.84 9.02
N SER A 46 3.71 -8.52 8.89
CA SER A 46 4.89 -7.72 9.31
C SER A 46 4.56 -6.34 9.85
N GLY A 47 3.28 -6.01 9.99
CA GLY A 47 2.81 -4.74 10.50
C GLY A 47 3.02 -4.54 11.99
N PHE A 48 3.11 -5.64 12.74
CA PHE A 48 3.22 -5.64 14.19
C PHE A 48 4.43 -6.47 14.64
N ASP A 49 5.08 -6.03 15.70
CA ASP A 49 6.15 -6.80 16.34
C ASP A 49 5.58 -7.84 17.33
N ARG A 50 6.46 -8.50 18.09
CA ARG A 50 6.05 -9.54 19.05
C ARG A 50 5.22 -9.03 20.22
N ASN A 51 5.25 -7.73 20.47
CA ASN A 51 4.48 -7.06 21.52
C ASN A 51 3.17 -6.46 20.97
N TYR A 52 2.82 -6.75 19.70
CA TYR A 52 1.70 -6.13 18.98
C TYR A 52 1.85 -4.62 18.77
N GLU A 53 3.07 -4.09 18.87
CA GLU A 53 3.34 -2.69 18.56
C GLU A 53 3.52 -2.50 17.06
N VAL A 54 2.95 -1.42 16.52
CA VAL A 54 3.02 -1.14 15.08
C VAL A 54 4.45 -0.82 14.63
N THR A 55 4.92 -1.55 13.64
CA THR A 55 6.26 -1.39 13.06
C THR A 55 6.29 -0.23 12.07
N ALA A 56 7.49 0.15 11.59
CA ALA A 56 7.60 1.11 10.49
C ALA A 56 6.93 0.59 9.20
N VAL A 57 7.00 -0.72 8.95
CA VAL A 57 6.29 -1.36 7.84
C VAL A 57 4.78 -1.29 8.05
N GLY A 58 4.30 -1.53 9.28
CA GLY A 58 2.89 -1.41 9.62
C GLY A 58 2.35 -0.02 9.36
N ARG A 59 3.03 1.02 9.84
CA ARG A 59 2.67 2.41 9.57
C ARG A 59 2.64 2.74 8.08
N MET A 60 3.58 2.22 7.30
CA MET A 60 3.59 2.40 5.84
C MET A 60 2.36 1.73 5.20
N CYS A 61 2.07 0.48 5.56
CA CYS A 61 0.88 -0.23 5.07
C CYS A 61 -0.43 0.46 5.45
N GLU A 62 -0.61 0.84 6.72
CA GLU A 62 -1.79 1.60 7.18
C GLU A 62 -1.95 2.90 6.39
N SER A 63 -0.87 3.66 6.20
CA SER A 63 -0.92 4.92 5.44
C SER A 63 -1.33 4.75 3.97
N ILE A 64 -1.13 3.56 3.39
CA ILE A 64 -1.51 3.22 2.03
C ILE A 64 -2.98 2.79 2.00
N LEU A 65 -3.42 1.97 2.95
CA LEU A 65 -4.83 1.55 3.08
C LEU A 65 -5.75 2.74 3.35
N ASP A 66 -5.33 3.69 4.19
CA ASP A 66 -6.07 4.95 4.44
C ASP A 66 -6.27 5.81 3.18
N ARG A 67 -5.51 5.58 2.10
CA ARG A 67 -5.70 6.27 0.80
C ARG A 67 -6.76 5.60 -0.06
N LEU A 68 -7.07 4.34 0.23
CA LEU A 68 -7.98 3.49 -0.54
C LEU A 68 -9.42 3.51 0.03
N THR A 69 -9.58 3.91 1.30
CA THR A 69 -10.85 3.96 2.05
C THR A 69 -11.26 5.38 2.41
#